data_AF-A0AAV2RR20-F1
#
_entry.id   AF-A0AAV2RR20-F1
#
_cell.length_a   1.000
_cell.length_b   1.000
_cell.length_c   1.000
_cell.angle_alpha   90.00
_cell.angle_beta   90.00
_cell.angle_gamma   90.00
#
_symmetry.space_group_name_H-M   'P 1'
#
loop_
_entity.id
_entity.type
_entity.pdbx_description
1 polymer ?
#
loop_
_entity_poly.entity_id
_entity_poly.type
_entity_poly.pdbx_seq_one_letter_code
_entity_poly.pdbx_strand_id
1 'polypeptide(L)'
;VGSQCDDGGVAIGGECYWFNEELKNWDDAVLACASRGRALASPANPGAVLEYAYGKYSKFYSGFWLGGSDVASEGTWVWQSGEPLGDRFPWDPENGHGEPNNANGDENCLEMRIHENRYNDIQCHNTKGYICEDHKCVCGKVNRIETIVGGSTTEENEYPWQVALVSQGSTFIFCGGSLINDRWVLTAAHCTQDGVTEVILGNHFRSHIDSTEIRVNIATVVNHPSYNEPSRLENDFALLELATPLNLEAVAPHIRPVCLPNAFNPSQYEDVNAVATGWGQTSPSGPGAETLQEVTVRTMTNSECHKVVGDFIRTSMICATAPGVGHCFGDSGGPLVRVAGGYFNQIGVASWVTHGCAGPNFISGYGRVTDAIDWIKSTSSSGNTCAPPN
;
A
#
# COMPACT_ATOMS: atom_id res chain seq x y z
N VAL A 1 19.72 24.23 9.58
CA VAL A 1 18.76 24.91 10.49
C VAL A 1 17.78 23.83 10.91
N GLY A 2 17.84 23.40 12.17
CA GLY A 2 17.10 22.22 12.63
C GLY A 2 15.60 22.45 12.49
N SER A 3 14.89 21.47 11.93
CA SER A 3 13.43 21.44 11.84
C SER A 3 12.86 21.54 13.25
N GLN A 4 12.30 22.70 13.59
CA GLN A 4 11.42 22.79 14.75
C GLN A 4 10.14 22.03 14.39
N CYS A 5 9.74 21.08 15.23
CA CYS A 5 8.41 20.49 15.15
C CYS A 5 7.38 21.60 15.29
N ASP A 6 6.33 21.55 14.48
CA ASP A 6 5.22 22.47 14.55
C ASP A 6 4.35 22.20 15.80
N ASP A 7 3.50 23.18 16.13
CA ASP A 7 2.38 23.01 17.06
C ASP A 7 2.72 22.34 18.41
N GLY A 8 3.88 22.69 18.99
CA GLY A 8 4.30 22.20 20.31
C GLY A 8 4.87 20.78 20.32
N GLY A 9 5.18 20.23 19.15
CA GLY A 9 5.86 18.95 19.01
C GLY A 9 7.27 18.96 19.58
N VAL A 10 7.76 17.78 19.95
CA VAL A 10 9.08 17.57 20.51
C VAL A 10 9.90 16.73 19.54
N ALA A 11 11.07 17.23 19.14
CA ALA A 11 12.01 16.48 18.32
C ALA A 11 12.78 15.47 19.18
N ILE A 12 12.66 14.18 18.91
CA ILE A 12 13.39 13.09 19.56
C ILE A 12 13.96 12.19 18.45
N GLY A 13 15.29 12.02 18.41
CA GLY A 13 15.91 11.18 17.38
C GLY A 13 15.75 11.66 15.94
N GLY A 14 15.30 12.90 15.71
CA GLY A 14 15.04 13.47 14.38
C GLY A 14 13.59 13.38 13.93
N GLU A 15 12.72 12.74 14.71
CA GLU A 15 11.27 12.67 14.49
C GLU A 15 10.52 13.57 15.48
N CYS A 16 9.29 13.96 15.13
CA CYS A 16 8.45 14.85 15.93
C CYS A 16 7.35 14.08 16.65
N TYR A 17 7.21 14.32 17.95
CA TYR A 17 6.22 13.68 18.81
C TYR A 17 5.38 14.72 19.56
N TRP A 18 4.06 14.50 19.60
CA TRP A 18 3.10 15.34 20.32
C TRP A 18 2.48 14.56 21.46
N PHE A 19 2.84 14.93 22.69
CA PHE A 19 2.32 14.32 23.90
C PHE A 19 1.03 15.00 24.33
N ASN A 20 -0.07 14.24 24.41
CA ASN A 20 -1.39 14.74 24.78
C ASN A 20 -1.81 14.08 26.11
N GLU A 21 -2.08 14.91 27.12
CA GLU A 21 -2.49 14.45 28.46
C GLU A 21 -4.02 14.24 28.59
N GLU A 22 -4.79 14.57 27.54
CA GLU A 22 -6.23 14.27 27.49
C GLU A 22 -6.45 12.76 27.44
N LEU A 23 -7.26 12.24 28.36
CA LEU A 23 -7.49 10.81 28.49
C LEU A 23 -8.51 10.31 27.47
N LYS A 24 -8.11 9.37 26.62
CA LYS A 24 -8.95 8.74 25.58
C LYS A 24 -8.76 7.23 25.58
N ASN A 25 -9.78 6.49 25.13
CA ASN A 25 -9.56 5.10 24.75
C ASN A 25 -8.66 5.03 23.50
N TRP A 26 -8.14 3.84 23.18
CA TRP A 26 -7.17 3.72 22.09
C TRP A 26 -7.74 4.19 20.74
N ASP A 27 -8.96 3.76 20.38
CA ASP A 27 -9.64 4.15 19.14
C ASP A 27 -9.88 5.66 19.05
N ASP A 28 -10.35 6.28 20.13
CA ASP A 28 -10.55 7.74 20.21
C ASP A 28 -9.22 8.50 20.12
N ALA A 29 -8.13 7.93 20.62
CA ALA A 29 -6.80 8.50 20.52
C ALA A 29 -6.26 8.42 19.07
N VAL A 30 -6.54 7.32 18.36
CA VAL A 30 -6.28 7.20 16.90
C VAL A 30 -6.97 8.35 16.17
N LEU A 31 -8.27 8.53 16.40
CA LEU A 31 -9.06 9.59 15.77
C LEU A 31 -8.57 10.99 16.17
N ALA A 32 -8.08 11.17 17.40
CA ALA A 32 -7.55 12.45 17.86
C ALA A 32 -6.24 12.84 17.15
N CYS A 33 -5.32 11.89 16.94
CA CYS A 33 -4.13 12.13 16.12
C CYS A 33 -4.53 12.35 14.65
N ALA A 34 -5.46 11.53 14.13
CA ALA A 34 -5.99 11.61 12.78
C ALA A 34 -6.51 13.00 12.43
N SER A 35 -7.27 13.60 13.35
CA SER A 35 -7.88 14.93 13.14
C SER A 35 -6.86 16.06 12.94
N ARG A 36 -5.59 15.79 13.26
CA ARG A 36 -4.47 16.72 13.11
C ARG A 36 -3.46 16.27 12.05
N GLY A 37 -3.83 15.34 11.17
CA GLY A 37 -2.96 14.80 10.13
C GLY A 37 -1.76 14.03 10.69
N ARG A 38 -1.98 13.26 11.76
CA ARG A 38 -0.96 12.48 12.46
C ARG A 38 -1.53 11.09 12.80
N ALA A 39 -0.68 10.17 13.23
CA ALA A 39 -1.10 8.87 13.77
C ALA A 39 -0.65 8.71 15.23
N LEU A 40 -1.12 7.68 15.93
CA LEU A 40 -0.47 7.31 17.17
C LEU A 40 0.97 6.89 16.87
N ALA A 41 1.88 7.32 17.74
CA ALA A 41 3.30 7.21 17.50
C ALA A 41 3.74 5.76 17.28
N SER A 42 4.60 5.56 16.28
CA SER A 42 5.26 4.30 15.94
C SER A 42 6.77 4.56 15.90
N PRO A 43 7.40 4.86 17.05
CA PRO A 43 8.69 5.50 17.07
C PRO A 43 9.78 4.63 16.45
N ALA A 44 10.62 5.21 15.59
CA ALA A 44 11.79 4.51 15.05
C ALA A 44 12.78 4.08 16.16
N ASN A 45 12.79 4.79 17.29
CA ASN A 45 13.53 4.43 18.49
C ASN A 45 12.63 4.55 19.73
N PRO A 46 11.85 3.50 20.06
CA PRO A 46 10.91 3.53 21.19
C PRO A 46 11.61 3.86 22.51
N GLY A 47 12.81 3.30 22.75
CA GLY A 47 13.56 3.55 23.98
C GLY A 47 13.90 5.02 24.21
N ALA A 48 14.27 5.77 23.17
CA ALA A 48 14.56 7.21 23.29
C ALA A 48 13.30 8.03 23.60
N VAL A 49 12.16 7.67 23.02
CA VAL A 49 10.88 8.33 23.31
C VAL A 49 10.43 8.03 24.74
N LEU A 50 10.57 6.78 25.19
CA LEU A 50 10.31 6.37 26.57
C LEU A 50 11.18 7.15 27.57
N GLU A 51 12.50 7.24 27.34
CA GLU A 51 13.42 7.97 28.22
C GLU A 51 13.04 9.45 28.35
N TYR A 52 12.73 10.12 27.22
CA TYR A 52 12.26 11.50 27.23
C TYR A 52 10.95 11.64 27.99
N ALA A 53 9.99 10.76 27.70
CA ALA A 53 8.68 10.79 28.31
C ALA A 53 8.77 10.55 29.83
N TYR A 54 9.66 9.66 30.28
CA TYR A 54 9.90 9.37 31.69
C TYR A 54 10.43 10.60 32.42
N GLY A 55 11.45 11.25 31.83
CA GLY A 55 12.04 12.46 32.39
C GLY A 55 11.05 13.61 32.56
N LYS A 56 10.07 13.74 31.66
CA LYS A 56 9.14 14.87 31.61
C LYS A 56 7.78 14.59 32.26
N TYR A 57 7.27 13.38 32.15
CA TYR A 57 5.90 12.99 32.52
C TYR A 57 5.85 11.89 33.60
N SER A 58 6.93 11.63 34.36
CA SER A 58 6.98 10.60 35.42
C SER A 58 5.88 10.70 36.49
N LYS A 59 5.20 11.84 36.61
CA LYS A 59 4.05 12.04 37.53
C LYS A 59 2.68 11.77 36.88
N PHE A 60 2.65 11.45 35.59
CA PHE A 60 1.44 11.18 34.82
C PHE A 60 1.14 9.67 34.81
N TYR A 61 0.50 9.19 35.87
CA TYR A 61 0.32 7.74 36.12
C TYR A 61 -0.54 7.02 35.08
N SER A 62 -1.39 7.73 34.35
CA SER A 62 -2.24 7.14 33.30
C SER A 62 -1.44 6.58 32.11
N GLY A 63 -0.15 6.93 31.97
CA GLY A 63 0.67 6.51 30.85
C GLY A 63 0.20 7.10 29.52
N PHE A 64 0.77 6.59 28.43
CA PHE A 64 0.45 7.05 27.09
C PHE A 64 0.18 5.90 26.13
N TRP A 65 -0.81 6.06 25.24
CA TRP A 65 -1.00 5.23 24.08
C TRP A 65 0.05 5.48 23.00
N LEU A 66 0.46 4.39 22.35
CA LEU A 66 1.19 4.37 21.09
C LEU A 66 0.42 3.55 20.04
N GLY A 67 0.89 3.58 18.79
CA GLY A 67 0.19 2.97 17.66
C GLY A 67 0.31 1.45 17.56
N GLY A 68 0.88 0.76 18.55
CA GLY A 68 1.01 -0.70 18.52
C GLY A 68 -0.26 -1.40 19.00
N SER A 69 -0.70 -2.44 18.29
CA SER A 69 -1.79 -3.34 18.71
C SER A 69 -1.69 -4.71 18.03
N ASP A 70 -2.36 -5.70 18.60
CA ASP A 70 -2.59 -7.02 18.00
C ASP A 70 -4.09 -7.35 17.85
N VAL A 71 -4.96 -6.34 17.98
CA VAL A 71 -6.43 -6.41 17.79
C VAL A 71 -6.83 -7.17 16.51
N ALA A 72 -6.05 -7.03 15.44
CA ALA A 72 -6.32 -7.69 14.16
C ALA A 72 -6.01 -9.19 14.18
N SER A 73 -5.00 -9.61 14.95
CA SER A 73 -4.58 -11.00 15.07
C SER A 73 -3.82 -11.20 16.37
N GLU A 74 -4.49 -11.83 17.34
CA GLU A 74 -3.96 -12.17 18.67
C GLU A 74 -2.53 -12.72 18.62
N GLY A 75 -1.62 -12.11 19.38
CA GLY A 75 -0.21 -12.47 19.44
C GLY A 75 0.65 -11.91 18.30
N THR A 76 0.06 -11.19 17.35
CA THR A 76 0.77 -10.56 16.22
C THR A 76 0.72 -9.04 16.34
N TRP A 77 1.74 -8.48 17.00
CA TRP A 77 1.84 -7.05 17.25
C TRP A 77 2.30 -6.25 16.03
N VAL A 78 1.46 -5.31 15.61
CA VAL A 78 1.72 -4.38 14.50
C VAL A 78 1.52 -2.92 14.91
N TRP A 79 2.29 -2.03 14.30
CA TRP A 79 2.06 -0.60 14.35
C TRP A 79 0.81 -0.23 13.54
N GLN A 80 0.25 0.95 13.76
CA GLN A 80 -0.84 1.49 12.92
C GLN A 80 -0.47 1.56 11.43
N SER A 81 0.82 1.64 11.10
CA SER A 81 1.32 1.56 9.72
C SER A 81 1.37 0.14 9.15
N GLY A 82 0.89 -0.88 9.89
CA GLY A 82 0.94 -2.30 9.53
C GLY A 82 2.34 -2.92 9.56
N GLU A 83 3.34 -2.19 10.06
CA GLU A 83 4.69 -2.70 10.32
C GLU A 83 4.68 -3.60 11.57
N PRO A 84 5.34 -4.77 11.57
CA PRO A 84 5.53 -5.53 12.80
C PRO A 84 6.28 -4.70 13.86
N LEU A 85 5.91 -4.81 15.14
CA LEU A 85 6.67 -4.20 16.23
C LEU A 85 8.11 -4.74 16.30
N GLY A 86 8.28 -6.00 15.86
CA GLY A 86 9.55 -6.72 15.79
C GLY A 86 9.98 -7.35 17.11
N ASP A 87 10.69 -8.48 17.03
CA ASP A 87 11.07 -9.32 18.18
C ASP A 87 11.96 -8.63 19.23
N ARG A 88 12.50 -7.45 18.91
CA ARG A 88 13.39 -6.67 19.79
C ARG A 88 12.71 -5.47 20.43
N PHE A 89 11.39 -5.34 20.28
CA PHE A 89 10.66 -4.28 20.96
C PHE A 89 10.87 -4.39 22.49
N PRO A 90 11.16 -3.29 23.20
CA PRO A 90 11.58 -3.32 24.59
C PRO A 90 10.40 -3.46 25.56
N TRP A 91 9.64 -4.54 25.41
CA TRP A 91 8.60 -4.93 26.36
C TRP A 91 9.15 -5.07 27.80
N ASP A 92 8.29 -4.88 28.80
CA ASP A 92 8.68 -5.11 30.19
C ASP A 92 9.08 -6.59 30.41
N PRO A 93 10.32 -6.87 30.84
CA PRO A 93 10.77 -8.23 31.07
C PRO A 93 10.28 -8.85 32.39
N GLU A 94 9.16 -8.40 32.98
CA GLU A 94 8.68 -8.75 34.33
C GLU A 94 9.07 -10.16 34.80
N ASN A 95 9.54 -10.25 36.07
CA ASN A 95 10.12 -11.41 36.77
C ASN A 95 9.44 -12.79 36.55
N GLY A 96 9.51 -13.33 35.33
CA GLY A 96 9.01 -14.66 34.95
C GLY A 96 7.74 -14.71 34.09
N HIS A 97 7.08 -13.59 33.77
CA HIS A 97 5.87 -13.58 32.92
C HIS A 97 6.01 -12.72 31.66
N GLY A 98 6.69 -11.57 31.71
CA GLY A 98 7.06 -10.74 30.56
C GLY A 98 5.89 -10.17 29.75
N GLU A 99 6.01 -8.92 29.31
CA GLU A 99 5.07 -8.34 28.35
C GLU A 99 5.46 -8.70 26.90
N PRO A 100 4.51 -8.74 25.96
CA PRO A 100 3.07 -8.62 26.19
C PRO A 100 2.51 -9.90 26.82
N ASN A 101 1.74 -9.76 27.89
CA ASN A 101 1.29 -10.89 28.70
C ASN A 101 -0.14 -11.35 28.39
N ASN A 102 -0.87 -10.56 27.60
CA ASN A 102 -2.28 -10.71 27.25
C ASN A 102 -3.18 -11.09 28.47
N ALA A 103 -3.17 -10.28 29.53
CA ALA A 103 -3.87 -10.64 30.76
C ALA A 103 -5.36 -10.81 30.50
N ASN A 104 -5.92 -11.94 30.95
CA ASN A 104 -7.33 -12.32 30.72
C ASN A 104 -7.73 -12.52 29.25
N GLY A 105 -6.79 -12.47 28.30
CA GLY A 105 -7.06 -12.69 26.88
C GLY A 105 -7.68 -11.49 26.16
N ASP A 106 -7.56 -10.27 26.70
CA ASP A 106 -8.17 -9.06 26.13
C ASP A 106 -7.25 -7.83 26.08
N GLU A 107 -5.94 -7.98 26.35
CA GLU A 107 -4.99 -6.87 26.33
C GLU A 107 -4.34 -6.72 24.95
N ASN A 108 -4.93 -5.85 24.13
CA ASN A 108 -4.57 -5.78 22.71
C ASN A 108 -3.92 -4.46 22.27
N CYS A 109 -3.64 -3.52 23.19
CA CYS A 109 -3.16 -2.19 22.86
C CYS A 109 -1.90 -1.80 23.63
N LEU A 110 -0.91 -1.26 22.93
CA LEU A 110 0.39 -0.88 23.46
C LEU A 110 0.29 0.40 24.30
N GLU A 111 0.61 0.27 25.58
CA GLU A 111 0.82 1.35 26.52
C GLU A 111 2.31 1.57 26.80
N MET A 112 2.68 2.85 26.90
CA MET A 112 3.85 3.30 27.63
C MET A 112 3.48 3.60 29.08
N ARG A 113 3.86 2.71 30.00
CA ARG A 113 3.70 2.87 31.46
C ARG A 113 4.79 3.78 31.97
N ILE A 114 4.51 5.08 31.92
CA ILE A 114 5.55 6.08 32.11
C ILE A 114 6.04 6.23 33.55
N HIS A 115 5.27 5.82 34.54
CA HIS A 115 5.70 5.86 35.94
C HIS A 115 6.68 4.71 36.29
N GLU A 116 6.65 3.63 35.50
CA GLU A 116 7.52 2.46 35.64
C GLU A 116 8.71 2.47 34.67
N ASN A 117 8.70 3.40 33.69
CA ASN A 117 9.65 3.47 32.59
C ASN A 117 9.66 2.20 31.71
N ARG A 118 8.46 1.70 31.36
CA ARG A 118 8.29 0.42 30.65
C ARG A 118 7.13 0.41 29.67
N TYR A 119 7.08 -0.62 28.84
CA TYR A 119 5.99 -0.88 27.89
C TYR A 119 5.16 -2.09 28.33
N ASN A 120 3.87 -2.03 28.02
CA ASN A 120 2.89 -3.02 28.46
C ASN A 120 1.74 -3.09 27.46
N ASP A 121 1.11 -4.25 27.29
CA ASP A 121 -0.17 -4.39 26.60
C ASP A 121 -1.32 -4.30 27.60
N ILE A 122 -2.40 -3.63 27.22
CA ILE A 122 -3.55 -3.47 28.10
C ILE A 122 -4.83 -3.33 27.28
N GLN A 123 -6.00 -3.53 27.91
CA GLN A 123 -7.28 -3.44 27.20
C GLN A 123 -7.45 -2.05 26.57
N CYS A 124 -7.77 -2.02 25.28
CA CYS A 124 -7.88 -0.82 24.46
C CYS A 124 -8.94 0.18 24.95
N HIS A 125 -9.93 -0.29 25.73
CA HIS A 125 -11.00 0.54 26.29
C HIS A 125 -10.57 1.39 27.50
N ASN A 126 -9.38 1.14 28.08
CA ASN A 126 -8.84 1.99 29.14
C ASN A 126 -8.61 3.41 28.64
N THR A 127 -8.56 4.40 29.54
CA THR A 127 -8.29 5.79 29.12
C THR A 127 -6.89 6.24 29.53
N LYS A 128 -6.13 6.75 28.56
CA LYS A 128 -4.73 7.21 28.76
C LYS A 128 -4.47 8.48 27.98
N GLY A 129 -3.37 9.15 28.30
CA GLY A 129 -2.82 10.14 27.38
C GLY A 129 -2.40 9.46 26.08
N TYR A 130 -2.05 10.22 25.05
CA TYR A 130 -1.65 9.65 23.78
C TYR A 130 -0.53 10.45 23.11
N ILE A 131 0.38 9.74 22.44
CA ILE A 131 1.49 10.35 21.71
C ILE A 131 1.16 10.25 20.23
N CYS A 132 1.10 11.38 19.55
CA CYS A 132 1.03 11.40 18.10
C CYS A 132 2.43 11.55 17.50
N GLU A 133 2.64 10.98 16.33
CA GLU A 133 3.82 11.18 15.47
C GLU A 133 3.33 11.53 14.07
N ASP A 134 4.14 12.26 13.33
CA ASP A 134 3.91 12.40 11.89
C ASP A 134 3.98 11.01 11.28
N HIS A 135 2.88 10.53 10.73
CA HIS A 135 2.86 9.22 10.14
C HIS A 135 3.63 9.30 8.82
N LYS A 136 4.84 8.73 8.77
CA LYS A 136 5.54 8.61 7.50
C LYS A 136 4.82 7.55 6.68
N CYS A 137 3.87 7.98 5.85
CA CYS A 137 3.30 7.08 4.88
C CYS A 137 4.44 6.46 4.05
N VAL A 138 4.43 5.12 3.94
CA VAL A 138 5.40 4.36 3.16
C VAL A 138 4.77 3.78 1.91
N CYS A 139 5.45 3.89 0.77
CA CYS A 139 5.01 3.27 -0.47
C CYS A 139 5.58 1.85 -0.63
N GLY A 140 4.95 1.03 -1.48
CA GLY A 140 5.57 -0.20 -1.99
C GLY A 140 5.78 -1.31 -0.95
N LYS A 141 5.06 -1.26 0.16
CA LYS A 141 5.02 -2.33 1.16
C LYS A 141 3.69 -3.09 1.15
N VAL A 142 3.77 -4.42 1.07
CA VAL A 142 2.62 -5.32 1.20
C VAL A 142 2.20 -5.49 2.66
N ASN A 143 0.94 -5.85 2.90
CA ASN A 143 0.40 -6.14 4.24
C ASN A 143 0.66 -7.60 4.70
N ARG A 144 1.70 -8.27 4.19
CA ARG A 144 2.04 -9.68 4.53
C ARG A 144 2.74 -9.81 5.88
N ILE A 145 2.44 -10.90 6.59
CA ILE A 145 3.14 -11.30 7.83
C ILE A 145 4.43 -12.08 7.57
N GLU A 146 4.52 -12.95 6.55
CA GLU A 146 5.79 -13.51 5.98
C GLU A 146 5.45 -14.44 4.80
N THR A 147 6.42 -14.72 3.92
CA THR A 147 6.25 -15.27 2.56
C THR A 147 5.75 -16.73 2.44
N ILE A 148 4.83 -16.99 1.49
CA ILE A 148 4.66 -18.32 0.85
C ILE A 148 5.22 -18.30 -0.58
N VAL A 149 5.93 -19.36 -0.97
CA VAL A 149 6.49 -19.60 -2.32
C VAL A 149 5.56 -20.51 -3.10
N GLY A 150 4.99 -20.06 -4.23
CA GLY A 150 4.29 -20.96 -5.18
C GLY A 150 3.06 -20.42 -5.93
N GLY A 151 2.56 -19.22 -5.62
CA GLY A 151 1.40 -18.59 -6.28
C GLY A 151 0.05 -19.27 -5.97
N SER A 152 -0.75 -18.61 -5.14
CA SER A 152 -2.14 -18.95 -4.77
C SER A 152 -2.89 -17.66 -4.41
N THR A 153 -4.20 -17.73 -4.13
CA THR A 153 -5.04 -16.63 -3.63
C THR A 153 -4.30 -15.72 -2.66
N THR A 154 -4.40 -14.40 -2.85
CA THR A 154 -3.78 -13.42 -1.94
C THR A 154 -4.44 -13.41 -0.56
N GLU A 155 -3.74 -12.90 0.45
CA GLU A 155 -4.36 -12.55 1.73
C GLU A 155 -5.25 -11.30 1.55
N GLU A 156 -6.22 -11.11 2.45
CA GLU A 156 -7.05 -9.91 2.45
C GLU A 156 -6.16 -8.68 2.63
N ASN A 157 -6.35 -7.66 1.79
CA ASN A 157 -5.56 -6.42 1.77
C ASN A 157 -4.05 -6.59 1.54
N GLU A 158 -3.57 -7.74 1.05
CA GLU A 158 -2.14 -8.02 0.90
C GLU A 158 -1.39 -7.00 0.02
N TYR A 159 -2.02 -6.56 -1.07
CA TYR A 159 -1.52 -5.55 -1.99
C TYR A 159 -2.28 -4.23 -1.79
N PRO A 160 -1.84 -3.37 -0.84
CA PRO A 160 -2.66 -2.25 -0.35
C PRO A 160 -2.84 -1.11 -1.35
N TRP A 161 -2.10 -1.15 -2.47
CA TRP A 161 -2.26 -0.23 -3.59
C TRP A 161 -3.25 -0.71 -4.63
N GLN A 162 -3.73 -1.96 -4.58
CA GLN A 162 -4.61 -2.50 -5.60
C GLN A 162 -5.93 -1.71 -5.63
N VAL A 163 -6.34 -1.28 -6.82
CA VAL A 163 -7.58 -0.53 -7.04
C VAL A 163 -8.46 -1.26 -8.05
N ALA A 164 -9.76 -1.33 -7.75
CA ALA A 164 -10.78 -1.76 -8.69
C ALA A 164 -11.45 -0.55 -9.34
N LEU A 165 -11.54 -0.53 -10.66
CA LEU A 165 -12.28 0.48 -11.41
C LEU A 165 -13.71 -0.01 -11.64
N VAL A 166 -14.68 0.81 -11.24
CA VAL A 166 -16.11 0.51 -11.30
C VAL A 166 -16.91 1.71 -11.82
N SER A 167 -18.16 1.44 -12.21
CA SER A 167 -19.15 2.51 -12.36
C SER A 167 -19.76 2.84 -11.00
N GLN A 168 -20.18 4.09 -10.80
CA GLN A 168 -20.77 4.54 -9.54
C GLN A 168 -21.89 3.60 -9.05
N GLY A 169 -21.71 3.05 -7.85
CA GLY A 169 -22.67 2.15 -7.20
C GLY A 169 -22.71 0.71 -7.74
N SER A 170 -21.81 0.36 -8.68
CA SER A 170 -21.65 -1.00 -9.20
C SER A 170 -20.55 -1.75 -8.47
N THR A 171 -20.71 -3.06 -8.26
CA THR A 171 -19.62 -3.96 -7.83
C THR A 171 -18.90 -4.61 -9.01
N PHE A 172 -19.32 -4.34 -10.24
CA PHE A 172 -18.67 -4.90 -11.43
C PHE A 172 -17.33 -4.22 -11.71
N ILE A 173 -16.26 -4.94 -11.37
CA ILE A 173 -14.88 -4.57 -11.69
C ILE A 173 -14.61 -4.83 -13.18
N PHE A 174 -14.36 -3.78 -13.96
CA PHE A 174 -14.05 -3.90 -15.39
C PHE A 174 -12.56 -3.73 -15.70
N CYS A 175 -11.82 -3.03 -14.84
CA CYS A 175 -10.38 -2.86 -14.92
C CYS A 175 -9.79 -2.76 -13.50
N GLY A 176 -8.48 -2.98 -13.42
CA GLY A 176 -7.66 -2.67 -12.26
C GLY A 176 -6.95 -1.32 -12.37
N GLY A 177 -6.30 -0.95 -11.27
CA GLY A 177 -5.43 0.21 -11.16
C GLY A 177 -4.57 0.08 -9.92
N SER A 178 -3.78 1.10 -9.67
CA SER A 178 -2.92 1.17 -8.49
C SER A 178 -2.85 2.57 -7.91
N LEU A 179 -3.01 2.67 -6.60
CA LEU A 179 -2.81 3.92 -5.87
C LEU A 179 -1.32 4.29 -5.89
N ILE A 180 -0.98 5.52 -6.29
CA ILE A 180 0.42 5.99 -6.39
C ILE A 180 0.74 7.13 -5.41
N ASN A 181 -0.30 7.77 -4.85
CA ASN A 181 -0.23 8.74 -3.76
C ASN A 181 -1.62 8.86 -3.10
N ASP A 182 -1.83 9.81 -2.19
CA ASP A 182 -3.12 10.00 -1.50
C ASP A 182 -4.33 10.38 -2.40
N ARG A 183 -4.11 10.73 -3.67
CA ARG A 183 -5.12 11.35 -4.54
C ARG A 183 -5.20 10.75 -5.94
N TRP A 184 -4.20 10.00 -6.38
CA TRP A 184 -4.07 9.58 -7.77
C TRP A 184 -3.95 8.07 -7.91
N VAL A 185 -4.72 7.53 -8.85
CA VAL A 185 -4.68 6.13 -9.28
C VAL A 185 -4.07 6.06 -10.68
N LEU A 186 -3.08 5.20 -10.87
CA LEU A 186 -2.51 4.85 -12.18
C LEU A 186 -3.25 3.63 -12.76
N THR A 187 -3.64 3.73 -14.02
CA THR A 187 -4.34 2.67 -14.77
C THR A 187 -4.01 2.78 -16.27
N ALA A 188 -4.67 1.98 -17.11
CA ALA A 188 -4.54 2.03 -18.57
C ALA A 188 -5.53 3.02 -19.19
N ALA A 189 -5.15 3.70 -20.27
CA ALA A 189 -6.03 4.64 -20.97
C ALA A 189 -7.20 3.94 -21.65
N HIS A 190 -7.02 2.70 -22.12
CA HIS A 190 -8.14 1.95 -22.69
C HIS A 190 -9.24 1.65 -21.66
N CYS A 191 -8.93 1.61 -20.36
CA CYS A 191 -9.91 1.42 -19.29
C CYS A 191 -10.81 2.64 -19.06
N THR A 192 -10.46 3.82 -19.58
CA THR A 192 -11.22 5.04 -19.30
C THR A 192 -12.25 5.37 -20.38
N GLN A 193 -12.27 4.61 -21.49
CA GLN A 193 -13.09 4.92 -22.66
C GLN A 193 -14.59 4.80 -22.38
N ASP A 194 -14.97 3.91 -21.45
CA ASP A 194 -16.36 3.65 -21.06
C ASP A 194 -16.82 4.49 -19.85
N GLY A 195 -16.05 5.51 -19.45
CA GLY A 195 -16.46 6.47 -18.42
C GLY A 195 -16.33 5.93 -17.00
N VAL A 196 -15.09 5.68 -16.55
CA VAL A 196 -14.78 5.42 -15.14
C VAL A 196 -15.32 6.55 -14.26
N THR A 197 -16.09 6.21 -13.24
CA THR A 197 -16.76 7.20 -12.36
C THR A 197 -16.43 7.01 -10.89
N GLU A 198 -16.02 5.81 -10.49
CA GLU A 198 -15.71 5.46 -9.11
C GLU A 198 -14.59 4.40 -9.06
N VAL A 199 -13.83 4.39 -7.98
CA VAL A 199 -12.86 3.34 -7.67
C VAL A 199 -13.12 2.76 -6.30
N ILE A 200 -12.72 1.50 -6.11
CA ILE A 200 -12.75 0.79 -4.82
C ILE A 200 -11.32 0.42 -4.44
N LEU A 201 -10.92 0.79 -3.22
CA LEU A 201 -9.63 0.45 -2.61
C LEU A 201 -9.83 -0.44 -1.38
N GLY A 202 -8.83 -1.23 -1.00
CA GLY A 202 -8.92 -2.13 0.18
C GLY A 202 -9.95 -3.24 0.00
N ASN A 203 -10.24 -3.60 -1.24
CA ASN A 203 -11.17 -4.65 -1.63
C ASN A 203 -10.41 -5.93 -1.93
N HIS A 204 -10.95 -7.08 -1.54
CA HIS A 204 -10.42 -8.41 -1.78
C HIS A 204 -11.37 -9.24 -2.64
N PHE A 205 -12.69 -9.11 -2.46
CA PHE A 205 -13.68 -9.87 -3.22
C PHE A 205 -14.21 -9.13 -4.44
N ARG A 206 -14.43 -9.85 -5.54
CA ARG A 206 -14.94 -9.28 -6.79
C ARG A 206 -16.43 -8.98 -6.73
N SER A 207 -17.21 -9.78 -5.99
CA SER A 207 -18.67 -9.69 -6.00
C SER A 207 -19.31 -9.29 -4.67
N HIS A 208 -18.51 -9.07 -3.64
CA HIS A 208 -18.94 -8.70 -2.28
C HIS A 208 -18.32 -7.37 -1.85
N ILE A 209 -19.03 -6.66 -0.96
CA ILE A 209 -18.54 -5.44 -0.34
C ILE A 209 -17.72 -5.84 0.88
N ASP A 210 -16.45 -5.45 0.90
CA ASP A 210 -15.57 -5.68 2.05
C ASP A 210 -15.82 -4.66 3.16
N SER A 211 -15.70 -5.08 4.43
CA SER A 211 -15.81 -4.15 5.56
C SER A 211 -14.71 -3.08 5.57
N THR A 212 -13.62 -3.34 4.85
CA THR A 212 -12.47 -2.44 4.70
C THR A 212 -12.48 -1.68 3.38
N GLU A 213 -13.49 -1.87 2.51
CA GLU A 213 -13.51 -1.21 1.21
C GLU A 213 -13.72 0.30 1.35
N ILE A 214 -12.95 1.08 0.58
CA ILE A 214 -13.15 2.53 0.46
C ILE A 214 -13.52 2.83 -0.99
N ARG A 215 -14.72 3.37 -1.17
CA ARG A 215 -15.21 3.83 -2.47
C ARG A 215 -15.00 5.32 -2.62
N VAL A 216 -14.42 5.73 -3.75
CA VAL A 216 -14.14 7.14 -4.02
C VAL A 216 -14.52 7.49 -5.46
N ASN A 217 -15.29 8.57 -5.63
CA ASN A 217 -15.63 9.08 -6.95
C ASN A 217 -14.40 9.67 -7.64
N ILE A 218 -14.37 9.59 -8.97
CA ILE A 218 -13.33 10.20 -9.80
C ILE A 218 -13.71 11.65 -10.12
N ALA A 219 -12.82 12.59 -9.80
CA ALA A 219 -12.97 13.99 -10.15
C ALA A 219 -12.50 14.29 -11.57
N THR A 220 -11.39 13.68 -12.00
CA THR A 220 -10.80 13.94 -13.31
C THR A 220 -10.08 12.71 -13.84
N VAL A 221 -10.18 12.49 -15.15
CA VAL A 221 -9.47 11.46 -15.90
C VAL A 221 -8.45 12.14 -16.80
N VAL A 222 -7.17 11.78 -16.68
CA VAL A 222 -6.09 12.31 -17.50
C VAL A 222 -5.40 11.17 -18.25
N ASN A 223 -5.70 11.03 -19.53
CA ASN A 223 -5.01 10.07 -20.39
C ASN A 223 -3.64 10.61 -20.81
N HIS A 224 -2.66 9.72 -20.99
CA HIS A 224 -1.37 10.08 -21.53
C HIS A 224 -1.54 10.76 -22.90
N PRO A 225 -0.90 11.92 -23.15
CA PRO A 225 -1.16 12.73 -24.35
C PRO A 225 -0.78 12.03 -25.66
N SER A 226 0.10 11.03 -25.59
CA SER A 226 0.52 10.19 -26.73
C SER A 226 -0.07 8.78 -26.70
N TYR A 227 -1.17 8.56 -25.98
CA TYR A 227 -1.87 7.27 -26.04
C TYR A 227 -2.33 6.97 -27.47
N ASN A 228 -2.05 5.75 -27.96
CA ASN A 228 -2.27 5.29 -29.33
C ASN A 228 -1.42 5.99 -30.42
N GLU A 229 -0.40 6.76 -30.04
CA GLU A 229 0.46 7.48 -30.98
C GLU A 229 1.93 7.10 -30.78
N PRO A 230 2.67 6.71 -31.85
CA PRO A 230 2.23 6.55 -33.24
C PRO A 230 1.53 5.21 -33.56
N SER A 231 1.31 4.34 -32.56
CA SER A 231 0.77 2.99 -32.79
C SER A 231 -0.25 2.59 -31.71
N ARG A 232 -1.16 1.69 -32.07
CA ARG A 232 -2.20 1.17 -31.16
C ARG A 232 -1.60 0.64 -29.85
N LEU A 233 -2.22 1.01 -28.73
CA LEU A 233 -1.86 0.66 -27.35
C LEU A 233 -0.47 1.13 -26.90
N GLU A 234 0.17 2.03 -27.67
CA GLU A 234 1.37 2.73 -27.23
C GLU A 234 1.01 3.80 -26.20
N ASN A 235 1.84 3.96 -25.16
CA ASN A 235 1.61 4.87 -24.03
C ASN A 235 0.22 4.71 -23.39
N ASP A 236 -0.23 3.47 -23.21
CA ASP A 236 -1.53 3.12 -22.63
C ASP A 236 -1.57 3.35 -21.12
N PHE A 237 -1.61 4.63 -20.74
CA PHE A 237 -1.65 5.09 -19.36
C PHE A 237 -2.73 6.14 -19.15
N ALA A 238 -3.39 6.07 -18.00
CA ALA A 238 -4.25 7.11 -17.48
C ALA A 238 -4.01 7.32 -15.99
N LEU A 239 -4.24 8.55 -15.56
CA LEU A 239 -4.27 8.95 -14.17
C LEU A 239 -5.68 9.40 -13.80
N LEU A 240 -6.21 8.82 -12.72
CA LEU A 240 -7.51 9.16 -12.18
C LEU A 240 -7.31 9.98 -10.90
N GLU A 241 -7.81 11.21 -10.90
CA GLU A 241 -7.83 12.05 -9.69
C GLU A 241 -9.05 11.69 -8.85
N LEU A 242 -8.83 11.32 -7.59
CA LEU A 242 -9.87 11.09 -6.61
C LEU A 242 -10.54 12.41 -6.21
N ALA A 243 -11.88 12.40 -6.13
CA ALA A 243 -12.65 13.58 -5.73
C ALA A 243 -12.39 14.02 -4.28
N THR A 244 -12.07 13.06 -3.42
CA THR A 244 -11.62 13.31 -2.04
C THR A 244 -10.28 12.58 -1.85
N PRO A 245 -9.22 13.28 -1.43
CA PRO A 245 -7.96 12.63 -1.06
C PRO A 245 -8.18 11.63 0.07
N LEU A 246 -7.43 10.54 0.02
CA LEU A 246 -7.38 9.54 1.06
C LEU A 246 -6.55 10.05 2.24
N ASN A 247 -7.06 9.87 3.44
CA ASN A 247 -6.24 9.99 4.64
C ASN A 247 -5.54 8.64 4.88
N LEU A 248 -4.41 8.44 4.18
CA LEU A 248 -3.60 7.22 4.21
C LEU A 248 -3.01 6.91 5.60
N GLU A 249 -2.97 7.90 6.47
CA GLU A 249 -2.27 7.82 7.76
C GLU A 249 -3.21 7.44 8.90
N ALA A 250 -4.51 7.72 8.76
CA ALA A 250 -5.40 7.75 9.91
C ALA A 250 -6.77 7.09 9.72
N VAL A 251 -7.20 6.89 8.47
CA VAL A 251 -8.52 6.29 8.16
C VAL A 251 -8.36 4.98 7.40
N ALA A 252 -7.23 4.76 6.73
CA ALA A 252 -7.01 3.60 5.87
C ALA A 252 -5.60 3.01 6.01
N PRO A 253 -5.18 2.55 7.19
CA PRO A 253 -3.84 1.99 7.39
C PRO A 253 -3.55 0.75 6.51
N HIS A 254 -4.62 0.03 6.12
CA HIS A 254 -4.56 -1.09 5.19
C HIS A 254 -4.42 -0.68 3.72
N ILE A 255 -4.49 0.62 3.40
CA ILE A 255 -4.36 1.18 2.04
C ILE A 255 -3.11 2.04 1.97
N ARG A 256 -2.24 1.74 1.00
CA ARG A 256 -0.94 2.39 0.83
C ARG A 256 -0.60 2.43 -0.64
N PRO A 257 0.05 3.49 -1.13
CA PRO A 257 0.44 3.56 -2.52
C PRO A 257 1.60 2.62 -2.84
N VAL A 258 1.73 2.23 -4.10
CA VAL A 258 2.94 1.56 -4.61
C VAL A 258 4.04 2.58 -4.86
N CYS A 259 5.31 2.19 -4.72
CA CYS A 259 6.38 3.09 -5.12
C CYS A 259 6.47 3.18 -6.65
N LEU A 260 6.76 4.37 -7.14
CA LEU A 260 7.10 4.57 -8.55
C LEU A 260 8.60 4.30 -8.79
N PRO A 261 8.97 3.63 -9.89
CA PRO A 261 10.34 3.24 -10.17
C PRO A 261 11.22 4.45 -10.48
N ASN A 262 12.53 4.27 -10.32
CA ASN A 262 13.52 5.26 -10.73
C ASN A 262 13.82 5.13 -12.24
N ALA A 263 13.82 6.26 -12.95
CA ALA A 263 14.08 6.35 -14.38
C ALA A 263 15.54 6.07 -14.79
N PHE A 264 16.50 6.18 -13.86
CA PHE A 264 17.93 6.17 -14.21
C PHE A 264 18.48 4.84 -14.72
N ASN A 265 17.78 3.71 -14.48
CA ASN A 265 18.20 2.41 -15.00
C ASN A 265 17.01 1.56 -15.44
N PRO A 266 16.38 1.82 -16.61
CA PRO A 266 15.24 1.05 -17.09
C PRO A 266 15.57 -0.42 -17.35
N SER A 267 16.83 -0.72 -17.72
CA SER A 267 17.31 -2.09 -17.99
C SER A 267 17.30 -3.00 -16.75
N GLN A 268 17.22 -2.44 -15.55
CA GLN A 268 17.14 -3.22 -14.31
C GLN A 268 15.86 -4.07 -14.21
N TYR A 269 14.86 -3.80 -15.06
CA TYR A 269 13.57 -4.48 -15.08
C TYR A 269 13.43 -5.44 -16.27
N GLU A 270 14.50 -5.71 -17.01
CA GLU A 270 14.56 -6.73 -18.04
C GLU A 270 15.01 -8.08 -17.43
N ASP A 271 14.42 -9.18 -17.89
CA ASP A 271 14.74 -10.55 -17.47
C ASP A 271 14.59 -10.87 -15.97
N VAL A 272 13.72 -10.13 -15.26
CA VAL A 272 13.46 -10.27 -13.82
C VAL A 272 12.08 -10.87 -13.52
N ASN A 273 11.95 -11.47 -12.35
CA ASN A 273 10.65 -11.90 -11.84
C ASN A 273 9.86 -10.69 -11.32
N ALA A 274 8.64 -10.50 -11.78
CA ALA A 274 7.72 -9.46 -11.33
C ALA A 274 6.38 -10.11 -10.94
N VAL A 275 5.58 -9.40 -10.17
CA VAL A 275 4.27 -9.86 -9.70
C VAL A 275 3.18 -9.02 -10.37
N ALA A 276 2.20 -9.69 -10.95
CA ALA A 276 0.97 -9.07 -11.44
C ALA A 276 -0.19 -9.49 -10.53
N THR A 277 -1.11 -8.56 -10.26
CA THR A 277 -2.25 -8.76 -9.34
C THR A 277 -3.56 -8.28 -9.95
N GLY A 278 -4.65 -9.00 -9.68
CA GLY A 278 -5.98 -8.60 -10.14
C GLY A 278 -7.07 -9.66 -9.99
N TRP A 279 -8.25 -9.35 -10.53
CA TRP A 279 -9.46 -10.19 -10.50
C TRP A 279 -9.87 -10.71 -11.89
N GLY A 280 -8.93 -10.68 -12.83
CA GLY A 280 -9.16 -11.09 -14.21
C GLY A 280 -9.47 -12.58 -14.36
N GLN A 281 -9.77 -12.95 -15.60
CA GLN A 281 -10.17 -14.32 -15.93
C GLN A 281 -9.08 -15.33 -15.58
N THR A 282 -9.45 -16.39 -14.84
CA THR A 282 -8.53 -17.48 -14.45
C THR A 282 -8.41 -18.58 -15.51
N SER A 283 -9.24 -18.52 -16.55
CA SER A 283 -9.15 -19.37 -17.74
C SER A 283 -9.60 -18.61 -18.98
N PRO A 284 -9.16 -18.97 -20.18
CA PRO A 284 -9.65 -18.35 -21.41
C PRO A 284 -11.19 -18.40 -21.47
N SER A 285 -11.85 -17.24 -21.55
CA SER A 285 -13.32 -17.09 -21.54
C SER A 285 -14.01 -17.52 -20.23
N GLY A 286 -13.27 -17.70 -19.14
CA GLY A 286 -13.81 -17.99 -17.80
C GLY A 286 -14.33 -16.75 -17.09
N PRO A 287 -14.95 -16.90 -15.91
CA PRO A 287 -15.24 -15.76 -15.05
C PRO A 287 -13.93 -15.15 -14.51
N GLY A 288 -13.97 -13.87 -14.16
CA GLY A 288 -12.93 -13.27 -13.32
C GLY A 288 -12.88 -13.93 -11.94
N ALA A 289 -11.70 -13.96 -11.32
CA ALA A 289 -11.49 -14.54 -10.00
C ALA A 289 -12.38 -13.87 -8.94
N GLU A 290 -12.90 -14.66 -7.99
CA GLU A 290 -13.72 -14.11 -6.91
C GLU A 290 -12.89 -13.36 -5.88
N THR A 291 -11.66 -13.82 -5.61
CA THR A 291 -10.73 -13.16 -4.71
C THR A 291 -9.54 -12.61 -5.50
N LEU A 292 -8.88 -11.60 -4.96
CA LEU A 292 -7.68 -11.03 -5.58
C LEU A 292 -6.61 -12.11 -5.75
N GLN A 293 -6.08 -12.22 -6.98
CA GLN A 293 -5.05 -13.18 -7.33
C GLN A 293 -3.71 -12.49 -7.53
N GLU A 294 -2.63 -13.24 -7.33
CA GLU A 294 -1.29 -12.86 -7.73
C GLU A 294 -0.66 -13.90 -8.65
N VAL A 295 0.22 -13.45 -9.53
CA VAL A 295 1.04 -14.33 -10.35
C VAL A 295 2.45 -13.77 -10.50
N THR A 296 3.45 -14.64 -10.32
CA THR A 296 4.83 -14.31 -10.66
C THR A 296 5.07 -14.58 -12.14
N VAL A 297 5.43 -13.53 -12.88
CA VAL A 297 5.82 -13.59 -14.30
C VAL A 297 7.26 -13.16 -14.46
N ARG A 298 7.92 -13.61 -15.53
CA ARG A 298 9.27 -13.14 -15.87
C ARG A 298 9.19 -12.12 -16.99
N THR A 299 9.71 -10.91 -16.75
CA THR A 299 9.88 -9.90 -17.81
C THR A 299 10.93 -10.36 -18.81
N MET A 300 10.92 -9.78 -20.01
CA MET A 300 11.92 -10.04 -21.04
C MET A 300 12.33 -8.76 -21.74
N THR A 301 13.46 -8.78 -22.42
CA THR A 301 13.89 -7.66 -23.26
C THR A 301 12.91 -7.39 -24.40
N ASN A 302 12.79 -6.15 -24.87
CA ASN A 302 11.96 -5.85 -26.04
C ASN A 302 12.45 -6.59 -27.30
N SER A 303 13.76 -6.87 -27.41
CA SER A 303 14.33 -7.63 -28.52
C SER A 303 13.84 -9.08 -28.54
N GLU A 304 13.79 -9.74 -27.39
CA GLU A 304 13.23 -11.10 -27.29
C GLU A 304 11.73 -11.11 -27.52
N CYS A 305 11.02 -10.14 -26.95
CA CYS A 305 9.59 -10.01 -27.18
C CYS A 305 9.27 -9.78 -28.66
N HIS A 306 10.05 -8.95 -29.36
CA HIS A 306 9.91 -8.70 -30.79
C HIS A 306 10.07 -9.98 -31.63
N LYS A 307 10.95 -10.91 -31.24
CA LYS A 307 11.09 -12.21 -31.93
C LYS A 307 9.82 -13.06 -31.87
N VAL A 308 8.99 -12.89 -30.83
CA VAL A 308 7.77 -13.68 -30.60
C VAL A 308 6.52 -12.95 -31.08
N VAL A 309 6.42 -11.64 -30.82
CA VAL A 309 5.22 -10.82 -31.05
C VAL A 309 5.33 -9.98 -32.33
N GLY A 310 6.55 -9.72 -32.82
CA GLY A 310 6.81 -8.96 -34.05
C GLY A 310 6.79 -7.45 -33.87
N ASP A 311 6.55 -6.73 -34.97
CA ASP A 311 6.65 -5.26 -35.10
C ASP A 311 5.59 -4.48 -34.32
N PHE A 312 4.78 -5.15 -33.50
CA PHE A 312 3.90 -4.49 -32.54
C PHE A 312 4.67 -3.93 -31.34
N ILE A 313 5.80 -4.55 -30.97
CA ILE A 313 6.56 -4.18 -29.76
C ILE A 313 7.23 -2.82 -29.91
N ARG A 314 7.12 -1.99 -28.87
CA ARG A 314 7.72 -0.66 -28.75
C ARG A 314 8.58 -0.58 -27.49
N THR A 315 9.45 0.42 -27.40
CA THR A 315 10.28 0.65 -26.21
C THR A 315 9.43 0.99 -24.99
N SER A 316 8.31 1.68 -25.20
CA SER A 316 7.30 2.04 -24.19
C SER A 316 6.50 0.85 -23.63
N MET A 317 6.84 -0.39 -24.01
CA MET A 317 6.16 -1.61 -23.57
C MET A 317 7.11 -2.53 -22.80
N ILE A 318 6.57 -3.25 -21.82
CA ILE A 318 7.20 -4.40 -21.16
C ILE A 318 6.45 -5.66 -21.58
N CYS A 319 7.18 -6.72 -21.89
CA CYS A 319 6.62 -8.04 -22.08
C CYS A 319 7.01 -8.92 -20.89
N ALA A 320 6.08 -9.76 -20.45
CA ALA A 320 6.33 -10.79 -19.47
C ALA A 320 5.65 -12.10 -19.86
N THR A 321 6.19 -13.21 -19.38
CA THR A 321 5.63 -14.55 -19.61
C THR A 321 5.90 -15.45 -18.41
N ALA A 322 5.03 -16.43 -18.24
CA ALA A 322 5.24 -17.58 -17.36
C ALA A 322 4.45 -18.78 -17.92
N PRO A 323 4.86 -20.02 -17.59
CA PRO A 323 4.19 -21.21 -18.08
C PRO A 323 2.69 -21.25 -17.75
N GLY A 324 1.85 -21.00 -18.75
CA GLY A 324 0.38 -21.09 -18.65
C GLY A 324 -0.29 -20.05 -17.75
N VAL A 325 0.43 -19.03 -17.28
CA VAL A 325 -0.08 -18.02 -16.34
C VAL A 325 0.41 -16.62 -16.71
N GLY A 326 -0.38 -15.61 -16.33
CA GLY A 326 -0.17 -14.19 -16.63
C GLY A 326 -1.45 -13.41 -16.35
N HIS A 327 -1.44 -12.09 -16.60
CA HIS A 327 -2.68 -11.31 -16.50
C HIS A 327 -3.62 -11.67 -17.66
N CYS A 328 -4.92 -11.50 -17.43
CA CYS A 328 -5.95 -11.73 -18.44
C CYS A 328 -7.03 -10.64 -18.42
N PHE A 329 -8.09 -10.81 -19.20
CA PHE A 329 -9.21 -9.87 -19.27
C PHE A 329 -9.77 -9.59 -17.86
N GLY A 330 -9.94 -8.32 -17.52
CA GLY A 330 -10.33 -7.87 -16.17
C GLY A 330 -9.15 -7.42 -15.29
N ASP A 331 -7.91 -7.84 -15.60
CA ASP A 331 -6.70 -7.31 -14.96
C ASP A 331 -6.15 -6.05 -15.63
N SER A 332 -6.70 -5.68 -16.79
CA SER A 332 -6.35 -4.47 -17.55
C SER A 332 -6.24 -3.24 -16.65
N GLY A 333 -5.19 -2.46 -16.81
CA GLY A 333 -4.88 -1.31 -15.97
C GLY A 333 -4.25 -1.65 -14.61
N GLY A 334 -4.28 -2.91 -14.18
CA GLY A 334 -3.66 -3.38 -12.95
C GLY A 334 -2.12 -3.30 -12.97
N PRO A 335 -1.49 -3.33 -11.78
CA PRO A 335 -0.05 -3.10 -11.65
C PRO A 335 0.77 -4.36 -11.97
N LEU A 336 1.94 -4.15 -12.58
CA LEU A 336 3.06 -5.09 -12.57
C LEU A 336 4.14 -4.53 -11.65
N VAL A 337 4.43 -5.23 -10.55
CA VAL A 337 5.34 -4.75 -9.49
C VAL A 337 6.60 -5.61 -9.38
N ARG A 338 7.72 -4.98 -9.02
CA ARG A 338 9.01 -5.64 -8.79
C ARG A 338 9.64 -5.13 -7.51
N VAL A 339 10.16 -6.05 -6.69
CA VAL A 339 10.99 -5.68 -5.55
C VAL A 339 12.35 -5.17 -6.05
N ALA A 340 12.66 -3.92 -5.73
CA ALA A 340 13.95 -3.27 -5.97
C ALA A 340 14.25 -2.33 -4.80
N GLY A 341 15.43 -2.45 -4.19
CA GLY A 341 15.77 -1.69 -2.97
C GLY A 341 15.05 -2.16 -1.70
N GLY A 342 14.46 -3.37 -1.70
CA GLY A 342 13.74 -3.92 -0.54
C GLY A 342 12.23 -3.66 -0.52
N TYR A 343 11.70 -2.94 -1.50
CA TYR A 343 10.28 -2.57 -1.61
C TYR A 343 9.75 -2.72 -3.04
N PHE A 344 8.43 -2.80 -3.19
CA PHE A 344 7.75 -2.95 -4.47
C PHE A 344 7.69 -1.64 -5.24
N ASN A 345 8.16 -1.69 -6.48
CA ASN A 345 8.08 -0.62 -7.46
C ASN A 345 7.14 -1.05 -8.58
N GLN A 346 6.21 -0.20 -9.00
CA GLN A 346 5.35 -0.49 -10.15
C GLN A 346 6.08 -0.23 -11.46
N ILE A 347 6.50 -1.29 -12.12
CA ILE A 347 7.28 -1.20 -13.36
C ILE A 347 6.39 -1.20 -14.61
N GLY A 348 5.15 -1.70 -14.50
CA GLY A 348 4.23 -1.78 -15.62
C GLY A 348 2.75 -1.59 -15.25
N VAL A 349 1.95 -1.33 -16.28
CA VAL A 349 0.48 -1.26 -16.24
C VAL A 349 -0.08 -2.25 -17.27
N ALA A 350 -0.93 -3.19 -16.86
CA ALA A 350 -1.46 -4.24 -17.73
C ALA A 350 -2.25 -3.65 -18.92
N SER A 351 -1.93 -4.05 -20.14
CA SER A 351 -2.48 -3.42 -21.35
C SER A 351 -3.04 -4.43 -22.36
N TRP A 352 -2.28 -5.49 -22.69
CA TRP A 352 -2.69 -6.44 -23.72
C TRP A 352 -2.14 -7.84 -23.47
N VAL A 353 -2.78 -8.83 -24.11
CA VAL A 353 -2.37 -10.24 -24.05
C VAL A 353 -2.38 -10.84 -25.44
N THR A 354 -1.47 -11.76 -25.70
CA THR A 354 -1.54 -12.60 -26.92
C THR A 354 -2.43 -13.81 -26.69
N HIS A 355 -2.96 -14.39 -27.77
CA HIS A 355 -3.66 -15.68 -27.76
C HIS A 355 -4.87 -15.78 -26.79
N GLY A 356 -5.45 -14.64 -26.36
CA GLY A 356 -6.56 -14.64 -25.40
C GLY A 356 -6.23 -15.30 -24.06
N CYS A 357 -4.99 -15.13 -23.58
CA CYS A 357 -4.46 -15.76 -22.36
C CYS A 357 -4.39 -17.30 -22.44
N ALA A 358 -4.51 -17.88 -23.63
CA ALA A 358 -4.48 -19.32 -23.81
C ALA A 358 -3.09 -19.84 -24.21
N GLY A 359 -2.76 -21.04 -23.73
CA GLY A 359 -1.54 -21.75 -24.10
C GLY A 359 -0.38 -21.55 -23.12
N PRO A 360 0.67 -22.38 -23.23
CA PRO A 360 1.71 -22.42 -22.21
C PRO A 360 2.65 -21.22 -22.21
N ASN A 361 2.73 -20.45 -23.31
CA ASN A 361 3.73 -19.38 -23.49
C ASN A 361 3.10 -18.09 -24.02
N PHE A 362 1.85 -17.78 -23.63
CA PHE A 362 1.29 -16.49 -24.02
C PHE A 362 2.10 -15.35 -23.40
N ILE A 363 2.19 -14.26 -24.13
CA ILE A 363 2.84 -13.02 -23.67
C ILE A 363 1.77 -12.09 -23.10
N SER A 364 2.07 -11.59 -21.90
CA SER A 364 1.39 -10.46 -21.25
C SER A 364 2.18 -9.19 -21.52
N GLY A 365 1.52 -8.16 -22.04
CA GLY A 365 2.09 -6.87 -22.36
C GLY A 365 1.60 -5.75 -21.44
N TYR A 366 2.53 -4.88 -21.06
CA TYR A 366 2.32 -3.81 -20.11
C TYR A 366 2.86 -2.49 -20.68
N GLY A 367 2.23 -1.36 -20.35
CA GLY A 367 2.86 -0.06 -20.52
C GLY A 367 4.07 0.07 -19.59
N ARG A 368 5.23 0.52 -20.10
CA ARG A 368 6.48 0.68 -19.34
C ARG A 368 6.46 1.95 -18.49
N VAL A 369 6.32 1.83 -17.17
CA VAL A 369 6.17 2.99 -16.27
C VAL A 369 7.40 3.90 -16.29
N THR A 370 8.62 3.36 -16.46
CA THR A 370 9.84 4.18 -16.55
C THR A 370 9.85 5.14 -17.73
N ASP A 371 9.16 4.81 -18.82
CA ASP A 371 9.10 5.68 -20.01
C ASP A 371 8.09 6.82 -19.84
N ALA A 372 7.05 6.61 -19.03
CA ALA A 372 6.00 7.60 -18.73
C ALA A 372 6.22 8.32 -17.38
N ILE A 373 7.32 8.06 -16.68
CA ILE A 373 7.51 8.46 -15.27
C ILE A 373 7.44 9.97 -15.04
N ASP A 374 7.96 10.77 -15.97
CA ASP A 374 7.95 12.23 -15.87
C ASP A 374 6.53 12.78 -16.05
N TRP A 375 5.76 12.21 -17.00
CA TRP A 375 4.35 12.54 -17.17
C TRP A 375 3.53 12.12 -15.94
N ILE A 376 3.78 10.93 -15.39
CA ILE A 376 3.10 10.44 -14.19
C ILE A 376 3.32 11.42 -13.04
N LYS A 377 4.59 11.71 -12.70
CA LYS A 377 4.95 12.59 -11.57
C LYS A 377 4.45 14.01 -11.73
N SER A 378 4.54 14.58 -12.94
CA SER A 378 4.10 15.95 -13.20
C SER A 378 2.58 16.09 -13.14
N THR A 379 1.84 15.11 -13.66
CA THR A 379 0.37 15.12 -13.64
C THR A 379 -0.17 14.86 -12.24
N SER A 380 0.46 13.96 -11.48
CA SER A 380 0.01 13.58 -10.14
C SER A 380 0.55 14.48 -9.01
N SER A 381 1.12 15.65 -9.33
CA SER A 381 1.85 16.49 -8.36
C SER A 381 0.97 17.16 -7.30
N SER A 382 -0.36 17.12 -7.47
CA SER A 382 -1.33 17.64 -6.49
C SER A 382 -1.61 16.68 -5.33
N GLY A 383 -1.13 15.43 -5.40
CA GLY A 383 -1.22 14.44 -4.32
C GLY A 383 0.04 14.40 -3.46
N ASN A 384 -0.11 14.02 -2.20
CA ASN A 384 1.00 13.80 -1.27
C ASN A 384 1.54 12.38 -1.43
N THR A 385 2.82 12.28 -1.77
CA THR A 385 3.50 10.99 -1.98
C THR A 385 4.04 10.41 -0.69
N CYS A 386 3.98 9.08 -0.58
CA CYS A 386 4.60 8.32 0.50
C CYS A 386 6.05 7.99 0.16
N ALA A 387 6.94 7.99 1.16
CA ALA A 387 8.36 7.70 0.95
C ALA A 387 8.58 6.19 0.79
N PRO A 388 9.63 5.75 0.06
CA PRO A 388 10.04 4.35 0.13
C PRO A 388 10.49 3.96 1.55
N PRO A 389 10.39 2.68 1.94
CA PRO A 389 10.99 2.18 3.18
C PRO A 389 12.51 2.44 3.21
N ASN A 390 13.04 2.73 4.41
CA ASN A 390 14.46 3.00 4.65
C ASN A 390 15.32 1.74 4.64
#